data_AF-B8CAR0-F1
#
_entry.id   AF-B8CAR0-F1
#
_cell.length_a   1.000
_cell.length_b   1.000
_cell.length_c   1.000
_cell.angle_alpha   90.00
_cell.angle_beta   90.00
_cell.angle_gamma   90.00
#
_symmetry.space_group_name_H-M   'P 1'
#
loop_
_entity.id
_entity.type
_entity.pdbx_description
1 polymer ?
#
loop_
_entity_poly.entity_id
_entity_poly.type
_entity_poly.pdbx_seq_one_letter_code
_entity_poly.pdbx_strand_id
1 'polypeptide(L)'
;MRKKLHRRKIRKADAAHLAQVRDDSTINSDVTVPRTLDEALPKDLSIRNADERAIVVTEATGSFNMIGCNKAWENLCGFAECEIVGKDSSVLQGPDTNYDGLRDAVSRLFEGEKKVNVVTTNYRKDGSKFRNYLTLAPLKENGKITHFVAILKDIGSGSGGMKQ
;
A
#
# COMPACT_ATOMS: atom_id res chain seq x y z
N MET A 1 -6.11 -53.49 3.59
CA MET A 1 -6.83 -52.38 2.93
C MET A 1 -5.94 -51.14 2.90
N ARG A 2 -5.47 -50.70 1.72
CA ARG A 2 -4.58 -49.53 1.55
C ARG A 2 -5.43 -48.26 1.42
N LYS A 3 -5.30 -47.30 2.34
CA LYS A 3 -5.97 -46.00 2.28
C LYS A 3 -5.35 -45.15 1.17
N LYS A 4 -6.16 -44.76 0.18
CA LYS A 4 -5.79 -43.85 -0.91
C LYS A 4 -5.48 -42.46 -0.34
N LEU A 5 -4.26 -41.99 -0.56
CA LEU A 5 -3.84 -40.61 -0.31
C LEU A 5 -4.57 -39.70 -1.32
N HIS A 6 -5.59 -38.97 -0.85
CA HIS A 6 -6.29 -37.99 -1.67
C HIS A 6 -5.35 -36.80 -1.92
N ARG A 7 -4.78 -36.72 -3.12
CA ARG A 7 -4.09 -35.52 -3.63
C ARG A 7 -5.09 -34.35 -3.60
N ARG A 8 -4.94 -33.45 -2.62
CA ARG A 8 -5.69 -32.19 -2.56
C ARG A 8 -5.32 -31.35 -3.80
N LYS A 9 -6.32 -31.10 -4.64
CA LYS A 9 -6.24 -30.15 -5.75
C LYS A 9 -5.92 -28.77 -5.16
N ILE A 10 -4.76 -28.23 -5.51
CA ILE A 10 -4.36 -26.85 -5.23
C ILE A 10 -5.45 -25.94 -5.83
N ARG A 11 -6.07 -25.10 -5.00
CA ARG A 11 -7.11 -24.17 -5.45
C ARG A 11 -6.44 -23.06 -6.24
N LYS A 12 -7.07 -22.56 -7.31
CA LYS A 12 -6.58 -21.44 -8.14
C LYS A 12 -6.17 -20.18 -7.34
N ALA A 13 -6.69 -20.01 -6.12
CA ALA A 13 -6.31 -18.94 -5.20
C ALA A 13 -4.84 -19.02 -4.72
N ASP A 14 -4.26 -20.23 -4.64
CA ASP A 14 -2.89 -20.43 -4.16
C ASP A 14 -1.86 -19.98 -5.21
N ALA A 15 -2.18 -20.07 -6.49
CA ALA A 15 -1.26 -19.73 -7.58
C ALA A 15 -0.99 -18.22 -7.70
N ALA A 16 -2.00 -17.39 -7.43
CA ALA A 16 -1.84 -15.92 -7.42
C ALA A 16 -1.01 -15.45 -6.22
N HIS A 17 -1.26 -16.03 -5.05
CA HIS A 17 -0.47 -15.78 -3.84
C HIS A 17 1.00 -16.21 -4.03
N LEU A 18 1.24 -17.41 -4.59
CA LEU A 18 2.59 -17.92 -4.86
C LEU A 18 3.33 -17.15 -5.97
N ALA A 19 2.63 -16.55 -6.93
CA ALA A 19 3.23 -15.70 -7.94
C ALA A 19 3.62 -14.31 -7.40
N GLN A 20 2.83 -13.73 -6.48
CA GLN A 20 3.18 -12.48 -5.79
C GLN A 20 4.40 -12.66 -4.87
N VAL A 21 4.47 -13.76 -4.12
CA VAL A 21 5.56 -14.05 -3.16
C VAL A 21 6.93 -14.18 -3.84
N ARG A 22 6.99 -14.57 -5.12
CA ARG A 22 8.26 -14.80 -5.83
C ARG A 22 8.99 -13.52 -6.25
N ASP A 23 8.26 -12.43 -6.50
CA ASP A 23 8.81 -11.12 -6.87
C ASP A 23 9.13 -10.26 -5.63
N ASP A 24 8.49 -10.57 -4.49
CA ASP A 24 8.57 -9.83 -3.23
C ASP A 24 9.91 -9.98 -2.49
N SER A 25 10.67 -11.06 -2.78
CA SER A 25 11.90 -11.39 -2.05
C SER A 25 13.07 -10.41 -2.24
N THR A 26 12.99 -9.54 -3.27
CA THR A 26 13.98 -8.47 -3.52
C THR A 26 13.51 -7.09 -3.06
N ILE A 27 12.24 -6.97 -2.67
CA ILE A 27 11.70 -5.70 -2.19
C ILE A 27 12.03 -5.62 -0.70
N ASN A 28 12.93 -4.69 -0.35
CA ASN A 28 13.27 -4.41 1.05
C ASN A 28 11.98 -4.04 1.81
N SER A 29 11.47 -4.99 2.60
CA SER A 29 10.24 -4.90 3.37
C SER A 29 10.43 -4.18 4.72
N ASP A 30 11.68 -3.83 5.05
CA ASP A 30 12.04 -3.08 6.25
C ASP A 30 11.90 -1.56 6.04
N VAL A 31 10.72 -1.16 5.55
CA VAL A 31 10.32 0.23 5.58
C VAL A 31 9.87 0.55 7.00
N THR A 32 10.56 1.49 7.65
CA THR A 32 10.13 2.07 8.92
C THR A 32 8.89 2.94 8.65
N VAL A 33 7.83 2.74 9.42
CA VAL A 33 6.57 3.49 9.28
C VAL A 33 6.45 4.52 10.41
N PRO A 34 5.92 5.72 10.12
CA PRO A 34 5.48 6.65 11.16
C PRO A 34 4.50 6.00 12.12
N ARG A 35 4.55 6.38 13.40
CA ARG A 35 3.68 5.84 14.47
C ARG A 35 2.62 6.83 14.94
N THR A 36 2.83 8.11 14.64
CA THR A 36 1.90 9.20 14.97
C THR A 36 1.54 10.00 13.73
N LEU A 37 0.46 10.77 13.82
CA LEU A 37 0.05 11.67 12.74
C LEU A 37 1.11 12.76 12.49
N ASP A 38 1.67 13.35 13.56
CA ASP A 38 2.70 14.38 13.45
C ASP A 38 4.01 13.83 12.85
N GLU A 39 4.34 12.55 13.06
CA GLU A 39 5.48 11.90 12.37
C GLU A 39 5.18 11.65 10.88
N ALA A 40 3.94 11.31 10.53
CA ALA A 40 3.56 10.99 9.15
C ALA A 40 3.37 12.25 8.29
N LEU A 41 2.83 13.31 8.89
CA LEU A 41 2.61 14.61 8.26
C LEU A 41 3.06 15.73 9.20
N PRO A 42 4.39 15.95 9.36
CA PRO A 42 4.89 17.09 10.12
C PRO A 42 4.30 18.40 9.60
N LYS A 43 3.89 19.29 10.51
CA LYS A 43 3.36 20.63 10.15
C LYS A 43 4.41 21.50 9.46
N ASP A 44 5.69 21.28 9.78
CA ASP A 44 6.79 21.91 9.05
C ASP A 44 6.94 21.23 7.68
N LEU A 45 6.56 21.98 6.64
CA LEU A 45 6.62 21.51 5.26
C LEU A 45 8.03 21.19 4.79
N SER A 46 9.06 21.84 5.34
CA SER A 46 10.46 21.58 5.00
C SER A 46 10.85 20.18 5.47
N ILE A 47 10.45 19.81 6.70
CA ILE A 47 10.67 18.47 7.25
C ILE A 47 9.85 17.44 6.49
N ARG A 48 8.55 17.72 6.30
CA ARG A 48 7.62 16.80 5.61
C ARG A 48 8.07 16.49 4.18
N ASN A 49 8.52 17.49 3.45
CA ASN A 49 8.91 17.36 2.05
C ASN A 49 10.37 16.92 1.85
N ALA A 50 11.18 16.88 2.92
CA ALA A 50 12.53 16.30 2.88
C ALA A 50 12.52 14.76 2.90
N ASP A 51 11.41 14.13 3.32
CA ASP A 51 11.27 12.68 3.25
C ASP A 51 11.09 12.22 1.79
N GLU A 52 12.02 11.40 1.31
CA GLU A 52 12.02 10.88 -0.06
C GLU A 52 11.02 9.74 -0.28
N ARG A 53 10.44 9.20 0.80
CA ARG A 53 9.41 8.17 0.71
C ARG A 53 8.07 8.81 0.36
N ALA A 54 7.33 8.23 -0.58
CA ALA A 54 6.01 8.72 -0.95
C ALA A 54 4.99 8.40 0.16
N ILE A 55 4.68 9.37 1.00
CA ILE A 55 3.81 9.24 2.17
C ILE A 55 2.46 9.92 1.91
N VAL A 56 1.38 9.20 2.22
CA VAL A 56 0.01 9.75 2.32
C VAL A 56 -0.64 9.25 3.60
N VAL A 57 -1.51 10.07 4.19
CA VAL A 57 -2.31 9.70 5.35
C VAL A 57 -3.79 9.79 5.01
N THR A 58 -4.56 8.80 5.44
CA THR A 58 -6.02 8.76 5.32
C THR A 58 -6.68 8.68 6.68
N GLU A 59 -7.94 9.10 6.76
CA GLU A 59 -8.82 8.71 7.87
C GLU A 59 -8.95 7.18 7.91
N ALA A 60 -9.17 6.62 9.11
CA ALA A 60 -9.47 5.20 9.31
C ALA A 60 -10.98 4.89 9.33
N THR A 61 -11.79 5.83 8.86
CA THR A 61 -13.26 5.75 8.85
C THR A 61 -13.79 5.86 7.42
N GLY A 62 -15.00 5.32 7.21
CA GLY A 62 -15.76 5.50 5.96
C GLY A 62 -14.96 5.16 4.70
N SER A 63 -14.73 6.20 3.88
CA SER A 63 -14.12 6.16 2.54
C SER A 63 -12.59 6.23 2.52
N PHE A 64 -11.91 6.24 3.67
CA PHE A 64 -10.47 6.46 3.76
C PHE A 64 -10.05 7.75 3.04
N ASN A 65 -10.71 8.86 3.39
CA ASN A 65 -10.41 10.15 2.79
C ASN A 65 -8.97 10.53 3.11
N MET A 66 -8.24 11.01 2.11
CA MET A 66 -6.87 11.48 2.30
C MET A 66 -6.90 12.82 3.05
N ILE A 67 -6.07 12.94 4.08
CA ILE A 67 -5.96 14.17 4.88
C ILE A 67 -4.70 14.97 4.58
N GLY A 68 -3.74 14.36 3.88
CA GLY A 68 -2.52 15.02 3.42
C GLY A 68 -1.49 14.04 2.88
N CYS A 69 -0.49 14.57 2.20
CA CYS A 69 0.62 13.81 1.62
C CYS A 69 1.90 14.66 1.60
N ASN A 70 3.03 14.04 1.29
CA ASN A 70 4.30 14.74 1.12
C ASN A 70 4.67 14.93 -0.35
N LYS A 71 5.73 15.73 -0.59
CA LYS A 71 6.18 16.03 -1.95
C LYS A 71 6.57 14.79 -2.77
N ALA A 72 7.17 13.78 -2.15
CA ALA A 72 7.52 12.54 -2.84
C ALA A 72 6.27 11.81 -3.36
N TRP A 73 5.17 11.82 -2.59
CA TRP A 73 3.90 11.26 -3.04
C TRP A 73 3.29 12.04 -4.20
N GLU A 74 3.32 13.38 -4.14
CA GLU A 74 2.83 14.20 -5.26
C GLU A 74 3.59 13.89 -6.55
N ASN A 75 4.92 13.77 -6.46
CA ASN A 75 5.77 13.48 -7.60
C ASN A 75 5.49 12.07 -8.17
N LEU A 76 5.23 11.08 -7.30
CA LEU A 76 4.94 9.71 -7.72
C LEU A 76 3.56 9.59 -8.38
N CYS A 77 2.54 10.19 -7.79
CA CYS A 77 1.14 10.01 -8.19
C CYS A 77 0.65 11.06 -9.19
N GLY A 78 1.33 12.20 -9.29
CA GLY A 78 1.00 13.31 -10.19
C GLY A 78 -0.13 14.22 -9.70
N PHE A 79 -0.58 14.07 -8.45
CA PHE A 79 -1.59 14.93 -7.82
C PHE A 79 -0.93 15.88 -6.82
N ALA A 80 -1.40 17.12 -6.74
CA ALA A 80 -1.02 18.01 -5.64
C ALA A 80 -1.83 17.69 -4.37
N GLU A 81 -1.28 17.97 -3.19
CA GLU A 81 -1.95 17.73 -1.91
C GLU A 81 -3.33 18.41 -1.85
N CYS A 82 -3.41 19.66 -2.30
CA CYS A 82 -4.67 20.42 -2.32
C CYS A 82 -5.75 19.79 -3.21
N GLU A 83 -5.37 18.93 -4.15
CA GLU A 83 -6.31 18.24 -5.03
C GLU A 83 -6.85 16.95 -4.40
N ILE A 84 -6.20 16.40 -3.38
CA ILE A 84 -6.53 15.08 -2.82
C ILE A 84 -7.08 15.15 -1.40
N VAL A 85 -6.83 16.23 -0.67
CA VAL A 85 -7.38 16.41 0.68
C VAL A 85 -8.92 16.33 0.63
N GLY A 86 -9.48 15.45 1.45
CA GLY A 86 -10.91 15.16 1.51
C GLY A 86 -11.43 14.20 0.42
N LYS A 87 -10.58 13.72 -0.50
CA LYS A 87 -10.97 12.74 -1.51
C LYS A 87 -10.70 11.31 -1.05
N ASP A 88 -11.54 10.41 -1.54
CA ASP A 88 -11.41 8.97 -1.35
C ASP A 88 -10.10 8.46 -1.98
N SER A 89 -9.38 7.60 -1.27
CA SER A 89 -8.10 7.02 -1.73
C SER A 89 -8.21 6.17 -3.00
N SER A 90 -9.43 5.81 -3.41
CA SER A 90 -9.72 5.10 -4.67
C SER A 90 -9.41 5.90 -5.93
N VAL A 91 -9.04 7.18 -5.84
CA VAL A 91 -8.51 7.94 -6.99
C VAL A 91 -7.26 7.31 -7.62
N LEU A 92 -6.51 6.51 -6.85
CA LEU A 92 -5.36 5.75 -7.36
C LEU A 92 -5.74 4.35 -7.88
N GLN A 93 -7.00 3.94 -7.79
CA GLN A 93 -7.46 2.58 -8.10
C GLN A 93 -8.08 2.53 -9.49
N GLY A 94 -8.04 1.35 -10.11
CA GLY A 94 -8.62 1.12 -11.43
C GLY A 94 -8.73 -0.38 -11.75
N PRO A 95 -8.98 -0.76 -13.01
CA PRO A 95 -9.33 -2.12 -13.38
C PRO A 95 -8.33 -3.21 -12.95
N ASP A 96 -7.04 -2.91 -12.94
CA ASP A 96 -5.96 -3.85 -12.59
C ASP A 96 -5.60 -3.84 -11.08
N THR A 97 -6.32 -3.05 -10.27
CA THR A 97 -6.05 -2.93 -8.83
C THR A 97 -6.39 -4.22 -8.08
N ASN A 98 -5.51 -4.65 -7.17
CA ASN A 98 -5.73 -5.81 -6.31
C ASN A 98 -6.64 -5.45 -5.12
N TYR A 99 -7.96 -5.35 -5.37
CA TYR A 99 -8.94 -4.97 -4.36
C TYR A 99 -9.02 -5.96 -3.18
N ASP A 100 -8.87 -7.26 -3.43
CA ASP A 100 -8.92 -8.27 -2.37
C ASP A 100 -7.71 -8.16 -1.44
N GLY A 101 -6.51 -7.93 -1.99
CA GLY A 101 -5.30 -7.70 -1.19
C GLY A 101 -5.37 -6.40 -0.38
N LEU A 102 -5.96 -5.33 -0.94
CA LEU A 102 -6.18 -4.09 -0.20
C LEU A 102 -7.17 -4.30 0.97
N ARG A 103 -8.27 -5.04 0.74
CA ARG A 103 -9.26 -5.35 1.78
C ARG A 103 -8.66 -6.22 2.89
N ASP A 104 -7.90 -7.25 2.51
CA ASP A 104 -7.18 -8.11 3.47
C ASP A 104 -6.20 -7.30 4.33
N ALA A 105 -5.41 -6.42 3.70
CA ALA A 105 -4.46 -5.59 4.41
C ALA A 105 -5.13 -4.69 5.45
N VAL A 106 -6.24 -4.03 5.07
CA VAL A 106 -7.01 -3.19 6.00
C VAL A 106 -7.61 -4.02 7.13
N SER A 107 -8.18 -5.21 6.85
CA SER A 107 -8.72 -6.11 7.88
C SER A 107 -7.66 -6.48 8.92
N ARG A 108 -6.48 -6.90 8.47
CA ARG A 108 -5.35 -7.29 9.33
C ARG A 108 -4.88 -6.15 10.23
N LEU A 109 -4.89 -4.91 9.73
CA LEU A 109 -4.56 -3.74 10.55
C LEU A 109 -5.61 -3.49 11.64
N PHE A 110 -6.90 -3.66 11.34
CA PHE A 110 -7.96 -3.59 12.36
C PHE A 110 -7.90 -4.74 13.37
N GLU A 111 -7.42 -5.92 12.94
CA GLU A 111 -7.18 -7.09 13.81
C GLU A 111 -5.94 -6.93 14.71
N GLY A 112 -5.15 -5.89 14.51
CA GLY A 112 -4.07 -5.48 15.41
C GLY A 112 -2.66 -5.62 14.84
N GLU A 113 -2.51 -5.96 13.55
CA GLU A 113 -1.20 -5.90 12.92
C GLU A 113 -0.65 -4.47 12.90
N LYS A 114 0.65 -4.35 13.18
CA LYS A 114 1.32 -3.04 13.26
C LYS A 114 1.69 -2.47 11.90
N LYS A 115 1.83 -3.34 10.89
CA LYS A 115 2.26 -2.99 9.54
C LYS A 115 1.88 -4.14 8.60
N VAL A 116 1.30 -3.82 7.46
CA VAL A 116 1.01 -4.78 6.39
C VAL A 116 1.59 -4.27 5.08
N ASN A 117 2.16 -5.18 4.29
CA ASN A 117 2.63 -4.89 2.94
C ASN A 117 1.72 -5.59 1.92
N VAL A 118 1.45 -4.92 0.81
CA VAL A 118 0.67 -5.47 -0.30
C VAL A 118 1.18 -4.91 -1.62
N VAL A 119 1.30 -5.76 -2.64
CA VAL A 119 1.54 -5.31 -4.02
C VAL A 119 0.20 -5.13 -4.71
N THR A 120 -0.03 -3.95 -5.26
CA THR A 120 -1.23 -3.60 -6.04
C THR A 120 -0.88 -2.74 -7.25
N THR A 121 -1.80 -2.63 -8.20
CA THR A 121 -1.67 -1.67 -9.31
C THR A 121 -2.34 -0.37 -8.90
N ASN A 122 -1.61 0.75 -9.01
CA ASN A 122 -2.18 2.08 -8.90
C ASN A 122 -2.05 2.87 -10.21
N TYR A 123 -2.89 3.88 -10.35
CA TYR A 123 -2.96 4.78 -11.49
C TYR A 123 -2.59 6.19 -11.05
N ARG A 124 -1.72 6.83 -11.82
CA ARG A 124 -1.36 8.23 -11.65
C ARG A 124 -2.47 9.13 -12.21
N LYS A 125 -2.37 10.43 -11.94
CA LYS A 125 -3.30 11.44 -12.47
C LYS A 125 -3.40 11.42 -14.00
N ASP A 126 -2.31 11.11 -14.69
CA ASP A 126 -2.27 11.00 -16.16
C ASP A 126 -2.85 9.68 -16.70
N GLY A 127 -3.31 8.79 -15.82
CA GLY A 127 -3.84 7.47 -16.18
C GLY A 127 -2.76 6.40 -16.36
N SER A 128 -1.47 6.73 -16.29
CA SER A 128 -0.40 5.73 -16.34
C SER A 128 -0.45 4.84 -15.11
N LYS A 129 -0.19 3.55 -15.31
CA LYS A 129 -0.18 2.57 -14.22
C LYS A 129 1.22 2.35 -13.66
N PHE A 130 1.28 2.01 -12.38
CA PHE A 130 2.49 1.49 -11.76
C PHE A 130 2.17 0.38 -10.77
N ARG A 131 3.13 -0.52 -10.57
CA ARG A 131 3.06 -1.53 -9.52
C ARG A 131 3.52 -0.87 -8.24
N ASN A 132 2.59 -0.75 -7.31
CA ASN A 132 2.84 -0.15 -6.01
C ASN A 132 3.11 -1.26 -4.99
N TYR A 133 4.32 -1.27 -4.45
CA TYR A 133 4.57 -1.92 -3.18
C TYR A 133 4.11 -1.00 -2.05
N LEU A 134 2.92 -1.28 -1.54
CA LEU A 134 2.23 -0.46 -0.57
C LEU A 134 2.48 -0.99 0.84
N THR A 135 3.08 -0.15 1.67
CA THR A 135 3.23 -0.41 3.12
C THR A 135 2.19 0.42 3.88
N LEU A 136 1.32 -0.26 4.63
CA LEU A 136 0.27 0.35 5.43
C LEU A 136 0.54 0.15 6.93
N ALA A 137 0.27 1.17 7.74
CA ALA A 137 0.31 1.07 9.18
C ALA A 137 -0.79 1.91 9.86
N PRO A 138 -1.33 1.46 11.01
CA PRO A 138 -2.37 2.18 11.72
C PRO A 138 -1.74 3.25 12.62
N LEU A 139 -2.27 4.47 12.55
CA LEU A 139 -1.96 5.53 13.51
C LEU A 139 -3.04 5.54 14.59
N LYS A 140 -2.63 5.55 15.85
CA LYS A 140 -3.54 5.44 16.99
C LYS A 140 -3.51 6.69 17.85
N GLU A 141 -4.69 7.12 18.28
CA GLU A 141 -4.87 8.11 19.34
C GLU A 141 -5.71 7.48 20.45
N ASN A 142 -5.24 7.59 21.69
CA ASN A 142 -5.93 7.01 22.86
C ASN A 142 -6.29 5.52 22.68
N GLY A 143 -5.42 4.76 22.01
CA GLY A 143 -5.60 3.32 21.76
C GLY A 143 -6.53 2.96 20.59
N LYS A 144 -7.18 3.93 19.95
CA LYS A 144 -8.07 3.72 18.79
C LYS A 144 -7.35 4.08 17.50
N ILE A 145 -7.56 3.30 16.45
CA ILE A 145 -7.07 3.64 15.11
C ILE A 145 -7.88 4.84 14.61
N THR A 146 -7.21 5.94 14.33
CA THR A 146 -7.82 7.17 13.79
C THR A 146 -7.47 7.40 12.34
N HIS A 147 -6.27 6.99 11.93
CA HIS A 147 -5.75 7.19 10.59
C HIS A 147 -4.94 5.97 10.12
N PHE A 148 -4.69 5.91 8.83
CA PHE A 148 -3.68 5.04 8.25
C PHE A 148 -2.60 5.87 7.58
N VAL A 149 -1.34 5.47 7.78
CA VAL A 149 -0.24 5.95 6.96
C VAL A 149 0.05 4.91 5.89
N ALA A 150 0.24 5.39 4.66
CA ALA A 150 0.61 4.59 3.52
C ALA A 150 1.92 5.11 2.93
N ILE A 151 2.86 4.20 2.72
CA ILE A 151 4.11 4.47 2.00
C ILE A 151 4.05 3.72 0.68
N LEU A 152 4.20 4.47 -0.41
CA LEU A 152 4.12 3.95 -1.77
C LEU A 152 5.52 3.79 -2.35
N LYS A 153 5.72 2.73 -3.12
CA LYS A 153 6.96 2.51 -3.87
C LYS A 153 6.63 1.93 -5.22
N ASP A 154 7.00 2.64 -6.29
CA ASP A 154 6.98 2.07 -7.62
C ASP A 154 8.08 1.01 -7.74
N ILE A 155 7.67 -0.22 -7.99
CA ILE A 155 8.58 -1.36 -8.21
C ILE A 155 8.73 -1.71 -9.69
N GLY A 156 8.18 -0.89 -10.59
CA GLY A 156 8.22 -1.06 -12.02
C GLY A 156 7.37 -2.25 -12.52
N SER A 157 7.25 -2.37 -13.84
CA SER A 157 6.84 -3.62 -14.46
C SER A 157 7.97 -4.62 -14.24
N GLY A 158 7.75 -5.70 -13.49
CA GLY A 158 8.79 -6.69 -13.21
C GLY A 158 9.41 -7.22 -14.50
N SER A 159 10.57 -6.68 -14.89
CA SER A 159 11.42 -7.24 -15.92
C SER A 159 12.51 -8.05 -15.23
N GLY A 160 12.11 -9.16 -14.60
CA GLY A 160 13.04 -10.23 -14.26
C GLY A 160 13.58 -10.79 -15.57
N GLY A 161 14.81 -10.39 -15.91
CA GLY A 161 15.40 -10.57 -17.23
C GLY A 161 15.39 -12.01 -17.76
N MET A 162 14.89 -12.17 -18.99
CA MET A 162 15.54 -13.07 -19.94
C MET A 162 16.82 -12.38 -20.39
N LYS A 163 17.94 -12.70 -19.75
CA LYS A 163 19.22 -12.65 -20.44
C LYS A 163 19.19 -13.79 -21.47
N GLN A 164 19.33 -13.43 -22.74
CA GLN A 164 19.67 -14.37 -23.81
C GLN A 164 21.03 -15.02 -23.53
#